data_AF-A0A2M6ZEE8-F1
#
_entry.id   AF-A0A2M6ZEE8-F1
#
_cell.length_a   1.000
_cell.length_b   1.000
_cell.length_c   1.000
_cell.angle_alpha   90.00
_cell.angle_beta   90.00
_cell.angle_gamma   90.00
#
_symmetry.space_group_name_H-M   'P 1'
#
loop_
_entity.id
_entity.type
_entity.pdbx_description
1 polymer ?
#
loop_
_entity_poly.entity_id
_entity_poly.type
_entity_poly.pdbx_seq_one_letter_code
_entity_poly.pdbx_strand_id
1 'polypeptide(L)' 'MAKTKVGIKEFDSSVIPYFLKFQQAHYWVDYDEETDTLYISFRKPQSANDSVMKGNFIYHYDNDRLVGVTVLHAKG' A
#
# COMPACT_ATOMS: atom_id res chain seq x y z
N MET A 1 0.71 1.06 -27.76
CA MET A 1 -0.74 0.86 -27.63
C MET A 1 -1.18 1.54 -26.34
N ALA A 2 -2.14 2.46 -26.39
CA ALA A 2 -2.60 3.19 -25.21
C ALA A 2 -3.39 2.24 -24.29
N LYS A 3 -2.95 2.04 -23.05
CA LYS A 3 -3.74 1.36 -22.02
C LYS A 3 -4.95 2.25 -21.70
N THR A 4 -6.16 1.80 -22.05
CA THR A 4 -7.39 2.49 -21.70
C THR A 4 -7.50 2.59 -20.17
N LYS A 5 -7.46 3.82 -19.62
CA LYS A 5 -7.80 4.07 -18.21
C LYS A 5 -9.28 3.74 -18.01
N VAL A 6 -9.58 2.56 -17.46
CA VAL A 6 -10.90 2.27 -16.93
C VAL A 6 -11.07 3.13 -15.68
N GLY A 7 -11.94 4.14 -15.75
CA GLY A 7 -12.31 4.94 -14.58
C GLY A 7 -13.13 4.11 -13.60
N ILE A 8 -12.92 4.31 -12.30
CA ILE A 8 -13.76 3.74 -11.24
C ILE A 8 -15.18 4.28 -11.44
N LYS A 9 -16.16 3.38 -11.70
CA LYS A 9 -17.58 3.76 -11.85
C LYS A 9 -18.29 3.87 -10.51
N GLU A 10 -17.99 2.94 -9.61
CA GLU A 10 -18.57 2.85 -8.27
C GLU A 10 -17.48 2.43 -7.28
N PHE A 11 -17.57 2.92 -6.04
CA PHE A 11 -16.65 2.59 -4.97
C PHE A 11 -17.23 1.47 -4.11
N ASP A 12 -16.49 0.38 -3.94
CA ASP A 12 -16.88 -0.68 -3.03
C ASP A 12 -16.74 -0.20 -1.58
N SER A 13 -17.87 0.09 -0.92
CA SER A 13 -17.88 0.58 0.46
C SER A 13 -17.41 -0.45 1.49
N SER A 14 -17.27 -1.73 1.11
CA SER A 14 -16.77 -2.79 1.99
C SER A 14 -15.34 -2.53 2.48
N VAL A 15 -14.57 -1.68 1.79
CA VAL A 15 -13.20 -1.33 2.19
C VAL A 15 -13.13 -0.31 3.34
N ILE A 16 -14.22 0.44 3.59
CA ILE A 16 -14.26 1.54 4.58
C ILE A 16 -13.87 1.08 5.99
N PRO A 17 -14.41 -0.02 6.54
CA PRO A 17 -14.05 -0.45 7.89
C PRO A 17 -12.56 -0.77 8.05
N TYR A 18 -11.88 -1.18 6.97
CA TYR A 18 -10.44 -1.46 7.00
C TYR A 18 -9.63 -0.15 7.04
N PHE A 19 -10.05 0.87 6.28
CA PHE A 19 -9.43 2.19 6.36
C PHE A 19 -9.56 2.83 7.73
N LEU A 20 -10.74 2.71 8.36
CA LEU A 20 -10.97 3.25 9.71
C LEU A 20 -10.16 2.52 10.79
N LYS A 21 -9.83 1.24 10.60
CA LYS A 21 -9.02 0.44 11.53
C LYS A 21 -7.55 0.87 11.59
N PHE A 22 -6.99 1.44 10.52
CA PHE A 22 -5.60 1.86 10.50
C PHE A 22 -5.30 3.02 11.46
N GLN A 23 -6.31 3.79 11.88
CA GLN A 23 -6.14 4.95 12.77
C GLN A 23 -5.09 5.96 12.29
N GLN A 24 -4.83 5.99 10.97
CA GLN A 24 -3.91 6.91 10.33
C GLN A 24 -4.70 8.04 9.68
N ALA A 25 -4.27 9.30 9.89
CA ALA A 25 -4.89 10.47 9.26
C ALA A 25 -4.73 10.47 7.73
N HIS A 26 -3.61 9.92 7.24
CA HIS A 26 -3.29 9.83 5.82
C HIS A 26 -2.55 8.53 5.52
N TYR A 27 -2.81 7.99 4.33
CA TYR A 27 -2.06 6.92 3.72
C TYR A 27 -2.01 7.14 2.21
N TRP A 28 -0.98 6.59 1.57
CA TRP A 28 -0.76 6.67 0.14
C TRP A 28 -0.65 5.25 -0.40
N VAL A 29 -1.37 4.99 -1.47
CA VAL A 29 -1.41 3.68 -2.12
C VAL A 29 -1.02 3.89 -3.57
N ASP A 30 0.08 3.26 -3.97
CA ASP A 30 0.61 3.31 -5.32
C ASP A 30 0.76 1.86 -5.81
N TYR A 31 0.15 1.53 -6.95
CA TYR A 31 0.29 0.20 -7.56
C TYR A 31 1.18 0.30 -8.79
N ASP A 32 2.21 -0.55 -8.82
CA ASP A 32 3.09 -0.72 -9.97
C ASP A 32 2.65 -1.96 -10.78
N GLU A 33 2.09 -1.68 -11.96
CA GLU A 33 1.62 -2.69 -12.91
C GLU A 33 2.75 -3.53 -13.52
N GLU A 34 3.98 -3.01 -13.60
CA GLU A 34 5.12 -3.70 -14.23
C GLU A 34 5.65 -4.81 -13.30
N THR A 35 5.69 -4.52 -12.00
CA THR A 35 6.26 -5.42 -10.99
C THR A 35 5.20 -6.16 -10.18
N ASP A 36 3.91 -5.98 -10.48
CA ASP A 36 2.78 -6.47 -9.68
C ASP A 36 2.95 -6.20 -8.16
N THR A 37 3.29 -4.95 -7.85
CA THR A 37 3.66 -4.54 -6.50
C THR A 37 2.80 -3.39 -6.00
N LEU A 38 2.20 -3.56 -4.82
CA LEU A 38 1.40 -2.53 -4.15
C LEU A 38 2.21 -1.90 -3.01
N TYR A 39 2.42 -0.59 -3.09
CA TYR A 39 3.07 0.21 -2.05
C TYR A 39 2.02 0.91 -1.21
N ILE A 40 2.12 0.76 0.11
CA ILE A 40 1.26 1.44 1.08
C ILE A 40 2.17 2.22 2.03
N SER A 41 2.12 3.55 1.98
CA SER A 41 2.86 4.41 2.92
C SER A 41 1.89 5.02 3.95
N PHE A 42 2.28 5.01 5.22
CA PHE A 42 1.49 5.57 6.33
C PHE A 42 1.93 6.96 6.78
N ARG A 43 2.98 7.51 6.14
CA ARG A 43 3.46 8.89 6.26
C ARG A 43 4.25 9.27 5.00
N LYS A 44 4.39 10.56 4.69
CA LYS A 44 5.28 11.07 3.64
C LYS A 44 6.25 12.13 4.20
N PRO A 45 7.57 12.01 3.97
CA PRO A 45 8.26 10.87 3.34
C PRO A 45 8.16 9.60 4.23
N GLN A 46 8.20 8.41 3.63
CA GLN A 46 8.13 7.14 4.39
C GLN A 46 9.30 7.03 5.37
N SER A 47 10.52 7.37 4.91
CA SER A 47 11.77 7.42 5.68
C SER A 47 11.92 6.23 6.65
N ALA A 48 11.83 5.01 6.13
CA ALA A 48 12.09 3.81 6.91
C ALA A 48 13.59 3.68 7.18
N ASN A 49 13.96 3.22 8.37
CA ASN A 49 15.34 2.88 8.73
C ASN A 49 15.57 1.35 8.78
N ASP A 50 14.50 0.56 8.79
CA ASP A 50 14.57 -0.91 8.78
C ASP A 50 13.42 -1.51 7.95
N SER A 51 13.56 -2.77 7.52
CA SER A 51 12.52 -3.51 6.80
C SER A 51 12.61 -5.01 7.04
N VAL A 52 11.45 -5.64 7.22
CA VAL A 52 11.34 -7.09 7.46
C VAL A 52 10.45 -7.72 6.40
N MET A 53 10.96 -8.73 5.71
CA MET A 53 10.19 -9.52 4.75
C MET A 53 9.52 -10.72 5.43
N LYS A 54 8.23 -10.93 5.17
CA LYS A 54 7.46 -12.10 5.60
C LYS A 54 6.52 -12.55 4.48
N GLY A 55 6.87 -13.65 3.81
CA GLY A 55 6.14 -14.10 2.62
C GLY A 55 6.17 -13.02 1.54
N ASN A 56 5.00 -12.65 1.02
CA ASN A 56 4.85 -11.62 -0.02
C ASN A 56 4.82 -10.19 0.52
N PHE A 57 5.07 -9.98 1.81
CA PHE A 57 5.00 -8.68 2.45
C PHE A 57 6.39 -8.20 2.88
N ILE A 58 6.69 -6.94 2.59
CA ILE A 58 7.84 -6.23 3.17
C ILE A 58 7.26 -5.13 4.07
N TYR A 59 7.54 -5.25 5.36
CA TYR A 59 7.11 -4.27 6.36
C TYR A 59 8.23 -3.26 6.58
N HIS A 60 7.94 -1.97 6.40
CA HIS A 60 8.91 -0.89 6.53
C HIS A 60 8.74 -0.18 7.87
N TYR A 61 9.84 -0.04 8.61
CA TYR A 61 9.85 0.51 9.95
C TYR A 61 10.74 1.75 10.06
N ASP A 62 10.34 2.66 10.93
CA ASP A 62 11.19 3.70 11.50
C ASP A 62 11.28 3.48 13.00
N ASN A 63 12.39 2.86 13.43
CA ASN A 63 12.52 2.24 14.75
C ASN A 63 11.41 1.21 14.93
N ASP A 64 10.57 1.34 15.97
CA ASP A 64 9.49 0.39 16.23
C ASP A 64 8.16 0.74 15.51
N ARG A 65 8.13 1.82 14.73
CA ARG A 65 6.91 2.29 14.07
C ARG A 65 6.82 1.75 12.65
N LEU A 66 5.73 1.05 12.34
CA LEU A 66 5.40 0.69 10.95
C LEU A 66 5.05 1.95 10.16
N VAL A 67 5.82 2.22 9.11
CA VAL A 67 5.69 3.43 8.26
C VAL A 67 5.25 3.11 6.84
N GLY A 68 5.30 1.84 6.43
CA GLY A 68 4.74 1.39 5.17
C GLY A 68 4.77 -0.13 5.01
N VAL A 69 4.14 -0.59 3.94
CA VAL A 69 4.12 -1.99 3.52
C VAL A 69 4.26 -2.05 2.01
N THR A 70 5.14 -2.90 1.52
CA THR A 70 5.16 -3.33 0.12
C THR A 70 4.57 -4.74 0.02
N VAL A 71 3.57 -4.91 -0.84
CA VAL A 71 2.95 -6.21 -1.14
C VAL A 71 3.41 -6.64 -2.52
N LEU A 72 4.13 -7.76 -2.57
CA LEU A 72 4.56 -8.41 -3.80
C LEU A 72 3.46 -9.34 -4.31
N HIS A 73 3.41 -9.57 -5.63
CA HIS A 73 2.42 -10.44 -6.26
C HIS A 73 0.98 -10.05 -5.89
N ALA A 74 0.68 -8.75 -5.94
CA ALA A 74 -0.55 -8.20 -5.37
C ALA A 74 -1.82 -8.69 -6.07
N LYS A 75 -1.75 -9.13 -7.33
CA LYS A 75 -2.88 -9.70 -8.07
C LYS A 75 -3.16 -11.18 -7.75
N GLY A 76 -2.22 -11.88 -7.11
CA GLY A 76 -2.31 -13.31 -6.81
C GLY A 76 -1.84 -14.22 -7.94
#